data_AF-A0A7W6R5L1-F1
#
_entry.id   AF-A0A7W6R5L1-F1
#
_cell.length_a   1.000
_cell.length_b   1.000
_cell.length_c   1.000
_cell.angle_alpha   90.00
_cell.angle_beta   90.00
_cell.angle_gamma   90.00
#
_symmetry.space_group_name_H-M   'P 1'
#
loop_
_entity.id
_entity.type
_entity.pdbx_description
1 polymer ?
#
loop_
_entity_poly.entity_id
_entity_poly.type
_entity_poly.pdbx_seq_one_letter_code
_entity_poly.pdbx_strand_id
1 'polypeptide(L)'
;MRLTALDELAEGLGLKKEQGVAEARAMYPTLEVAEEDPAADRRLLEAIADWCDRYTPLVAFDGKDGLFLDISGCAHLFGGEKAVLKDVLARLFHMGFDACGAISSSPGLSWAVSRFGQGGVIEDEETEHVLVSLPVAALRLEGQTVDALKKLGLKYVGDVIGAPRAPLTRRFGPGLLLRLDQALGREEEPVSPRRPVASLSAESRLIEPIGTEEQILAVTRQVALSLQPSLEARGVGGRMFELVLFRVDGRVFRISVGASQPLREPKFIAGLFSERLQAVYDDLDAGYGFEILRLNVLRHDPFNEAQADFEGDRQGEISLSAFVDRVSARLGADCLQSFQLRESHVPERAVITVPVIDSPPGRKAAGDSRLPFREERPLRLFATPEPVEIMLAEVPDGPPQVFRWRRMQHQVARSEGPERIAMEWWIDGDDAEARDYFRIEDETGHRFWIYRRGFYGGEFDPRWFMHGVFA
;
A
#
# COMPACT_ATOMS: atom_id res chain seq x y z
N MET A 1 15.31 4.90 -32.92
CA MET A 1 15.69 5.62 -31.69
C MET A 1 15.37 7.10 -31.89
N ARG A 2 14.73 7.72 -30.90
CA ARG A 2 14.37 9.14 -30.89
C ARG A 2 14.88 9.78 -29.60
N LEU A 3 15.14 11.09 -29.63
CA LEU A 3 15.51 11.85 -28.44
C LEU A 3 14.29 12.06 -27.55
N THR A 4 14.34 11.63 -26.30
CA THR A 4 13.24 11.74 -25.33
C THR A 4 13.43 12.93 -24.38
N ALA A 5 14.68 13.28 -24.08
CA ALA A 5 15.07 14.45 -23.31
C ALA A 5 16.31 15.12 -23.94
N LEU A 6 16.53 16.38 -23.58
CA LEU A 6 17.65 17.21 -24.04
C LEU A 6 18.15 18.01 -22.83
N ASP A 7 19.44 18.29 -22.78
CA ASP A 7 20.00 19.30 -21.88
C ASP A 7 19.92 20.70 -22.52
N GLU A 8 20.23 21.74 -21.73
CA GLU A 8 20.18 23.13 -22.21
C GLU A 8 21.09 23.38 -23.41
N LEU A 9 22.25 22.70 -23.46
CA LEU A 9 23.19 22.82 -24.58
C LEU A 9 22.60 22.25 -25.87
N ALA A 10 22.00 21.06 -25.82
CA ALA A 10 21.35 20.44 -26.96
C ALA A 10 20.14 21.25 -27.45
N GLU A 11 19.36 21.83 -26.53
CA GLU A 11 18.27 22.75 -26.89
C GLU A 11 18.80 24.02 -27.57
N GLY A 12 19.90 24.59 -27.07
CA GLY A 12 20.58 25.74 -27.68
C GLY A 12 21.11 25.47 -29.09
N LEU A 13 21.44 24.21 -29.39
CA LEU A 13 21.81 23.74 -30.73
C LEU A 13 20.60 23.52 -31.67
N GLY A 14 19.37 23.72 -31.18
CA GLY A 14 18.13 23.60 -31.94
C GLY A 14 17.62 22.16 -32.09
N LEU A 15 18.17 21.20 -31.34
CA LEU A 15 17.64 19.84 -31.29
C LEU A 15 16.26 19.82 -30.62
N LYS A 16 15.43 18.82 -30.98
CA LYS A 16 14.07 18.71 -30.45
C LYS A 16 13.78 17.32 -29.90
N LYS A 17 12.95 17.26 -28.85
CA LYS A 17 12.33 15.99 -28.40
C LYS A 17 11.59 15.36 -29.59
N GLU A 18 11.55 14.02 -29.63
CA GLU A 18 11.06 13.18 -30.72
C GLU A 18 11.86 13.19 -32.03
N GLN A 19 12.93 13.99 -32.13
CA GLN A 19 13.83 13.96 -33.30
C GLN A 19 14.59 12.63 -33.38
N GLY A 20 14.89 12.17 -34.60
CA GLY A 20 15.65 10.94 -34.81
C GLY A 20 17.11 11.07 -34.34
N VAL A 21 17.62 10.10 -33.58
CA VAL A 21 19.00 10.13 -33.07
C VAL A 21 20.03 10.22 -34.21
N ALA A 22 19.79 9.50 -35.33
CA ALA A 22 20.66 9.54 -36.50
C ALA A 22 20.68 10.93 -37.16
N GLU A 23 19.54 11.62 -37.20
CA GLU A 23 19.43 12.98 -37.71
C GLU A 23 20.19 13.96 -36.82
N ALA A 24 20.02 13.87 -35.51
CA ALA A 24 20.72 14.71 -34.55
C ALA A 24 22.24 14.52 -34.60
N ARG A 25 22.73 13.28 -34.70
CA ARG A 25 24.17 12.98 -34.87
C ARG A 25 24.73 13.41 -36.22
N ALA A 26 23.90 13.45 -37.26
CA ALA A 26 24.32 14.00 -38.56
C ALA A 26 24.51 15.52 -38.49
N MET A 27 23.68 16.23 -37.72
CA MET A 27 23.84 17.66 -37.45
C MET A 27 25.05 17.93 -36.54
N TYR A 28 25.24 17.10 -35.51
CA TYR A 28 26.28 17.27 -34.49
C TYR A 28 26.98 15.93 -34.19
N PRO A 29 28.12 15.64 -34.85
CA PRO A 29 28.81 14.35 -34.70
C PRO A 29 29.35 14.06 -33.30
N THR A 30 29.59 15.08 -32.49
CA THR A 30 30.07 14.97 -31.10
C THR A 30 28.94 14.82 -30.08
N LEU A 31 27.68 14.66 -30.53
CA LEU A 31 26.53 14.51 -29.64
C LEU A 31 26.63 13.21 -28.83
N GLU A 32 26.77 13.36 -27.52
CA GLU A 32 26.67 12.28 -26.57
C GLU A 32 25.19 11.90 -26.38
N VAL A 33 24.89 10.61 -26.41
CA VAL A 33 23.53 10.09 -26.25
C VAL A 33 23.58 8.98 -25.22
N ALA A 34 22.87 9.16 -24.13
CA ALA A 34 22.64 8.14 -23.12
C ALA A 34 21.34 7.36 -23.44
N GLU A 35 21.30 6.09 -23.09
CA GLU A 35 20.06 5.30 -23.16
C GLU A 35 19.13 5.68 -21.99
N GLU A 36 17.83 5.76 -22.27
CA GLU A 36 16.83 6.00 -21.23
C GLU A 36 16.75 4.78 -20.30
N ASP A 37 16.81 5.02 -18.98
CA ASP A 37 16.52 4.01 -17.94
C ASP A 37 15.30 4.47 -17.13
N PRO A 38 14.06 4.13 -17.57
CA PRO A 38 12.85 4.53 -16.88
C PRO A 38 12.77 4.03 -15.44
N ALA A 39 13.46 2.93 -15.11
CA ALA A 39 13.48 2.40 -13.75
C ALA A 39 14.41 3.24 -12.85
N ALA A 40 15.53 3.72 -13.37
CA ALA A 40 16.38 4.68 -12.66
C ALA A 40 15.67 6.01 -12.43
N ASP A 41 15.01 6.56 -13.45
CA ASP A 41 14.25 7.80 -13.34
C ASP A 41 13.12 7.67 -12.33
N ARG A 42 12.42 6.53 -12.32
CA ARG A 42 11.37 6.25 -11.35
C ARG A 42 11.91 6.20 -9.91
N ARG A 43 13.03 5.52 -9.68
CA ARG A 43 13.68 5.47 -8.35
C ARG A 43 14.14 6.85 -7.90
N LEU A 44 14.63 7.68 -8.82
CA LEU A 44 15.02 9.05 -8.54
C LEU A 44 13.82 9.91 -8.13
N LEU A 45 12.72 9.85 -8.89
CA LEU A 45 11.49 10.56 -8.57
C LEU A 45 10.89 10.09 -7.23
N GLU A 46 10.96 8.80 -6.93
CA GLU A 46 10.56 8.24 -5.63
C GLU A 46 11.41 8.79 -4.48
N ALA A 47 12.73 8.93 -4.66
CA ALA A 47 13.62 9.53 -3.68
C ALA A 47 13.31 11.02 -3.45
N ILE A 48 13.04 11.79 -4.52
CA ILE A 48 12.61 13.19 -4.41
C ILE A 48 11.25 13.27 -3.70
N ALA A 49 10.31 12.37 -4.01
CA ALA A 49 9.02 12.30 -3.34
C ALA A 49 9.15 11.98 -1.85
N ASP A 50 10.04 11.06 -1.47
CA ASP A 50 10.35 10.78 -0.07
C ASP A 50 11.00 11.98 0.65
N TRP A 51 11.86 12.72 -0.03
CA TRP A 51 12.44 13.96 0.49
C TRP A 51 11.38 15.06 0.70
N CYS A 52 10.42 15.20 -0.22
CA CYS A 52 9.32 16.16 -0.15
C CYS A 52 8.41 15.96 1.07
N ASP A 53 8.39 14.79 1.70
CA ASP A 53 7.60 14.53 2.92
C ASP A 53 7.92 15.49 4.07
N ARG A 54 9.07 16.17 4.02
CA ARG A 54 9.47 17.20 4.97
C ARG A 54 8.58 18.46 4.95
N TYR A 55 7.85 18.68 3.87
CA TYR A 55 6.92 19.80 3.69
C TYR A 55 5.47 19.41 3.96
N THR A 56 5.10 18.22 3.49
CA THR A 56 3.76 17.65 3.68
C THR A 56 3.81 16.12 3.55
N PRO A 57 3.05 15.34 4.35
CA PRO A 57 2.91 13.91 4.11
C PRO A 57 2.07 13.58 2.85
N LEU A 58 1.39 14.57 2.26
CA LEU A 58 0.47 14.42 1.14
C LEU A 58 1.18 14.63 -0.20
N VAL A 59 2.14 13.76 -0.50
CA VAL A 59 2.91 13.77 -1.76
C VAL A 59 2.34 12.75 -2.73
N ALA A 60 2.07 13.15 -3.97
CA ALA A 60 1.60 12.29 -5.04
C ALA A 60 2.51 12.38 -6.28
N PHE A 61 2.57 11.31 -7.07
CA PHE A 61 3.27 11.33 -8.35
C PHE A 61 2.40 11.98 -9.43
N ASP A 62 3.05 12.70 -10.32
CA ASP A 62 2.45 13.21 -11.55
C ASP A 62 3.29 12.76 -12.74
N GLY A 63 2.85 11.67 -13.37
CA GLY A 63 3.53 11.09 -14.53
C GLY A 63 4.94 10.56 -14.20
N LYS A 64 5.90 10.91 -15.06
CA LYS A 64 7.29 10.43 -14.99
C LYS A 64 8.27 11.42 -14.37
N ASP A 65 7.89 12.69 -14.28
CA ASP A 65 8.79 13.82 -14.00
C ASP A 65 8.18 14.88 -13.08
N GLY A 66 7.02 14.62 -12.46
CA GLY A 66 6.32 15.58 -11.62
C GLY A 66 5.87 15.01 -10.27
N LEU A 67 5.66 15.92 -9.32
CA LEU A 67 5.07 15.66 -8.01
C LEU A 67 3.98 16.69 -7.70
N PHE A 68 2.90 16.23 -7.07
CA PHE A 68 1.94 17.10 -6.40
C PHE A 68 2.17 17.04 -4.89
N LEU A 69 2.18 18.21 -4.25
CA LEU A 69 2.28 18.35 -2.81
C LEU A 69 1.05 19.11 -2.32
N ASP A 70 0.18 18.44 -1.58
CA ASP A 70 -0.90 19.14 -0.87
C ASP A 70 -0.35 19.72 0.43
N ILE A 71 -0.10 21.03 0.42
CA ILE A 71 0.48 21.78 1.53
C ILE A 71 -0.57 22.43 2.44
N SER A 72 -1.85 22.05 2.28
CA SER A 72 -2.96 22.58 3.06
C SER A 72 -2.69 22.43 4.55
N GLY A 73 -2.75 23.54 5.29
CA GLY A 73 -2.45 23.55 6.72
C GLY A 73 -0.96 23.41 7.08
N CYS A 74 -0.03 23.25 6.13
CA CYS A 74 1.41 23.16 6.40
C CYS A 74 2.15 24.47 6.11
N ALA A 75 1.69 25.27 5.14
CA ALA A 75 2.43 26.44 4.64
C ALA A 75 2.83 27.45 5.74
N HIS A 76 1.98 27.64 6.75
CA HIS A 76 2.22 28.57 7.86
C HIS A 76 3.46 28.20 8.71
N LEU A 77 3.84 26.92 8.77
CA LEU A 77 5.03 26.44 9.49
C LEU A 77 6.34 26.90 8.84
N PHE A 78 6.27 27.34 7.58
CA PHE A 78 7.42 27.76 6.78
C PHE A 78 7.39 29.27 6.48
N GLY A 79 6.44 30.02 7.05
CA GLY A 79 6.27 31.45 6.77
C GLY A 79 5.40 31.75 5.54
N GLY A 80 4.58 30.80 5.09
CA GLY A 80 3.62 30.95 3.99
C GLY A 80 4.07 30.29 2.69
N GLU A 81 3.16 30.25 1.71
CA GLU A 81 3.33 29.50 0.46
C GLU A 81 4.54 29.95 -0.36
N LYS A 82 4.78 31.27 -0.44
CA LYS A 82 5.95 31.83 -1.14
C LYS A 82 7.27 31.35 -0.53
N ALA A 83 7.32 31.20 0.79
CA ALA A 83 8.50 30.72 1.49
C ALA A 83 8.70 29.22 1.29
N VAL A 84 7.62 28.42 1.30
CA VAL A 84 7.66 26.99 0.95
C VAL A 84 8.22 26.80 -0.47
N LEU A 85 7.62 27.46 -1.46
CA LEU A 85 8.04 27.31 -2.85
C LEU A 85 9.51 27.67 -3.05
N LYS A 86 9.94 28.79 -2.45
CA LYS A 86 11.33 29.23 -2.51
C LYS A 86 12.28 28.22 -1.87
N ASP A 87 11.95 27.67 -0.70
CA ASP A 87 12.81 26.71 0.01
C ASP A 87 12.91 25.38 -0.76
N VAL A 88 11.78 24.86 -1.28
CA VAL A 88 11.74 23.63 -2.08
C VAL A 88 12.64 23.77 -3.32
N LEU A 89 12.41 24.81 -4.13
CA LEU A 89 13.16 25.02 -5.38
C LEU A 89 14.64 25.29 -5.12
N ALA A 90 14.96 26.10 -4.09
CA ALA A 90 16.35 26.36 -3.73
C ALA A 90 17.06 25.06 -3.33
N ARG A 91 16.44 24.19 -2.52
CA ARG A 91 17.09 22.94 -2.10
C ARG A 91 17.23 21.93 -3.23
N LEU A 92 16.21 21.79 -4.09
CA LEU A 92 16.31 20.97 -5.29
C LEU A 92 17.45 21.42 -6.19
N PHE A 93 17.63 22.74 -6.37
CA PHE A 93 18.75 23.30 -7.11
C PHE A 93 20.11 22.95 -6.48
N HIS A 94 20.25 23.05 -5.15
CA HIS A 94 21.49 22.65 -4.46
C HIS A 94 21.75 21.13 -4.51
N MET A 95 20.72 20.31 -4.74
CA MET A 95 20.84 18.87 -4.99
C MET A 95 21.17 18.54 -6.46
N GLY A 96 21.24 19.56 -7.33
CA GLY A 96 21.58 19.40 -8.75
C GLY A 96 20.38 19.24 -9.68
N PHE A 97 19.16 19.54 -9.21
CA PHE A 97 17.96 19.49 -10.05
C PHE A 97 17.58 20.88 -10.55
N ASP A 98 17.25 20.97 -11.84
CA ASP A 98 16.48 22.09 -12.36
C ASP A 98 14.98 21.74 -12.25
N ALA A 99 14.23 22.54 -11.50
CA ALA A 99 12.83 22.28 -11.19
C ALA A 99 12.02 23.57 -11.26
N CYS A 100 10.80 23.45 -11.80
CA CYS A 100 9.79 24.51 -11.77
C CYS A 100 8.64 24.08 -10.86
N GLY A 101 8.08 25.01 -10.09
CA GLY A 101 6.97 24.74 -9.18
C GLY A 101 5.95 25.86 -9.17
N ALA A 102 4.70 25.50 -8.94
CA ALA A 102 3.60 26.44 -8.77
C ALA A 102 2.68 26.03 -7.62
N ILE A 103 2.25 26.99 -6.82
CA ILE A 103 1.26 26.81 -5.75
C ILE A 103 0.00 27.59 -6.14
N SER A 104 -1.14 26.94 -6.02
CA SER A 104 -2.46 27.53 -6.24
C SER A 104 -3.53 26.68 -5.54
N SER A 105 -4.77 27.15 -5.53
CA SER A 105 -5.93 26.44 -4.98
C SER A 105 -6.38 25.22 -5.79
N SER A 106 -5.83 25.02 -7.00
CA SER A 106 -6.17 23.88 -7.87
C SER A 106 -4.93 23.12 -8.35
N PRO A 107 -4.90 21.78 -8.24
CA PRO A 107 -3.86 20.96 -8.85
C PRO A 107 -3.72 21.19 -10.36
N GLY A 108 -4.84 21.42 -11.06
CA GLY A 108 -4.84 21.69 -12.49
C GLY A 108 -4.15 22.99 -12.87
N LEU A 109 -4.35 24.05 -12.09
CA LEU A 109 -3.68 25.33 -12.29
C LEU A 109 -2.18 25.22 -11.97
N SER A 110 -1.82 24.63 -10.83
CA SER A 110 -0.42 24.38 -10.45
C SER A 110 0.32 23.57 -11.51
N TRP A 111 -0.32 22.55 -12.08
CA TRP A 111 0.25 21.75 -13.18
C TRP A 111 0.46 22.58 -14.45
N ALA A 112 -0.54 23.37 -14.83
CA ALA A 112 -0.49 24.20 -16.03
C ALA A 112 0.65 25.22 -15.96
N VAL A 113 0.78 25.92 -14.83
CA VAL A 113 1.75 27.00 -14.64
C VAL A 113 3.18 26.47 -14.45
N SER A 114 3.35 25.33 -13.80
CA SER A 114 4.69 24.70 -13.63
C SER A 114 5.27 24.15 -14.95
N ARG A 115 4.43 23.71 -15.89
CA ARG A 115 4.91 23.14 -17.18
C ARG A 115 4.88 24.10 -18.36
N PHE A 116 3.96 25.06 -18.37
CA PHE A 116 3.76 25.97 -19.50
C PHE A 116 3.90 27.45 -19.15
N GLY A 117 4.08 27.78 -17.87
CA GLY A 117 4.22 29.14 -17.35
C GLY A 117 5.59 29.40 -16.74
N GLN A 118 5.64 30.38 -15.83
CA GLN A 118 6.86 30.79 -15.13
C GLN A 118 6.98 30.23 -13.70
N GLY A 119 6.04 29.35 -13.29
CA GLY A 119 5.92 28.94 -11.89
C GLY A 119 5.39 30.06 -10.99
N GLY A 120 5.50 29.86 -9.67
CA GLY A 120 5.17 30.87 -8.66
C GLY A 120 3.97 30.53 -7.76
N VAL A 121 3.56 31.48 -6.94
CA VAL A 121 2.31 31.37 -6.15
C VAL A 121 1.24 32.19 -6.87
N ILE A 122 0.12 31.56 -7.19
CA ILE A 122 -0.97 32.13 -7.97
C ILE A 122 -2.16 32.27 -7.03
N GLU A 123 -2.57 33.51 -6.78
CA GLU A 123 -3.74 33.81 -5.97
C GLU A 123 -5.02 33.51 -6.77
N ASP A 124 -6.14 33.24 -6.08
CA ASP A 124 -7.39 32.82 -6.72
C ASP A 124 -7.89 33.83 -7.76
N GLU A 125 -7.71 35.13 -7.50
CA GLU A 125 -8.11 36.22 -8.40
C GLU A 125 -7.31 36.24 -9.72
N GLU A 126 -6.11 35.66 -9.74
CA GLU A 126 -5.23 35.63 -10.91
C GLU A 126 -5.42 34.38 -11.78
N THR A 127 -6.19 33.39 -11.31
CA THR A 127 -6.40 32.08 -11.94
C THR A 127 -6.73 32.16 -13.42
N GLU A 128 -7.81 32.88 -13.76
CA GLU A 128 -8.27 32.98 -15.15
C GLU A 128 -7.27 33.75 -16.01
N HIS A 129 -6.70 34.84 -15.49
CA HIS A 129 -5.73 35.68 -16.20
C HIS A 129 -4.45 34.93 -16.58
N VAL A 130 -3.94 34.08 -15.68
CA VAL A 130 -2.76 33.26 -15.96
C VAL A 130 -3.11 32.18 -16.99
N LEU A 131 -4.22 31.47 -16.79
CA LEU A 131 -4.61 30.35 -17.65
C LEU A 131 -4.88 30.76 -19.10
N VAL A 132 -5.55 31.89 -19.35
CA VAL A 132 -5.99 32.26 -20.71
C VAL A 132 -4.85 32.33 -21.72
N SER A 133 -3.64 32.67 -21.26
CA SER A 133 -2.43 32.80 -22.08
C SER A 133 -1.73 31.47 -22.38
N LEU A 134 -2.06 30.41 -21.65
CA LEU A 134 -1.43 29.10 -21.78
C LEU A 134 -2.01 28.32 -22.97
N PRO A 135 -1.22 27.45 -23.61
CA PRO A 135 -1.71 26.59 -24.69
C PRO A 135 -2.74 25.58 -24.16
N VAL A 136 -3.66 25.09 -25.00
CA VAL A 136 -4.65 24.07 -24.61
C VAL A 136 -4.03 22.76 -24.09
N ALA A 137 -2.76 22.49 -24.39
CA ALA A 137 -2.00 21.38 -23.82
C ALA A 137 -1.81 21.51 -22.29
N ALA A 138 -1.90 22.73 -21.75
CA ALA A 138 -1.83 23.02 -20.31
C ALA A 138 -3.01 22.42 -19.51
N LEU A 139 -4.07 21.97 -20.19
CA LEU A 139 -5.24 21.33 -19.56
C LEU A 139 -5.09 19.81 -19.37
N ARG A 140 -3.87 19.23 -19.49
CA ARG A 140 -3.63 17.77 -19.34
C ARG A 140 -4.53 16.91 -20.25
N LEU A 141 -4.74 17.38 -21.47
CA LEU A 141 -5.55 16.69 -22.46
C LEU A 141 -4.70 15.67 -23.23
N GLU A 142 -5.35 14.61 -23.71
CA GLU A 142 -4.71 13.67 -24.63
C GLU A 142 -4.22 14.38 -25.91
N GLY A 143 -3.08 13.94 -26.44
CA GLY A 143 -2.45 14.57 -27.61
C GLY A 143 -3.36 14.68 -28.83
N GLN A 144 -4.21 13.68 -29.07
CA GLN A 144 -5.19 13.70 -30.17
C GLN A 144 -6.22 14.83 -30.00
N THR A 145 -6.67 15.09 -28.77
CA THR A 145 -7.60 16.17 -28.45
C THR A 145 -6.93 17.53 -28.62
N VAL A 146 -5.68 17.68 -28.16
CA VAL A 146 -4.87 18.89 -28.36
C VAL A 146 -4.72 19.21 -29.85
N ASP A 147 -4.37 18.22 -30.67
CA ASP A 147 -4.21 18.41 -32.12
C ASP A 147 -5.52 18.76 -32.81
N ALA A 148 -6.62 18.14 -32.40
CA ALA A 148 -7.94 18.43 -32.92
C ALA A 148 -8.42 19.85 -32.56
N LEU A 149 -8.16 20.33 -31.33
CA LEU A 149 -8.43 21.71 -30.91
C LEU A 149 -7.61 22.72 -31.74
N LYS A 150 -6.31 22.46 -31.92
CA LYS A 150 -5.43 23.30 -32.75
C LYS A 150 -5.91 23.40 -34.20
N LYS A 151 -6.40 22.29 -34.79
CA LYS A 151 -6.98 22.28 -36.15
C LYS A 151 -8.24 23.14 -36.28
N LEU A 152 -8.95 23.41 -35.18
CA LEU A 152 -10.12 24.30 -35.14
C LEU A 152 -9.76 25.76 -34.80
N GLY A 153 -8.47 26.06 -34.62
CA GLY A 153 -8.02 27.39 -34.23
C GLY A 153 -8.07 27.66 -32.73
N LEU A 154 -8.48 26.68 -31.90
CA LEU A 154 -8.48 26.78 -30.44
C LEU A 154 -7.08 26.38 -29.94
N LYS A 155 -6.19 27.36 -29.81
CA LYS A 155 -4.77 27.14 -29.49
C LYS A 155 -4.47 27.40 -28.02
N TYR A 156 -5.18 28.33 -27.41
CA TYR A 156 -4.99 28.78 -26.04
C TYR A 156 -6.20 28.41 -25.18
N VAL A 157 -5.99 28.29 -23.87
CA VAL A 157 -7.06 27.99 -22.92
C VAL A 157 -8.15 29.07 -22.97
N GLY A 158 -7.78 30.34 -23.18
CA GLY A 158 -8.73 31.44 -23.34
C GLY A 158 -9.72 31.23 -24.50
N ASP A 159 -9.27 30.60 -25.58
CA ASP A 159 -10.14 30.26 -26.72
C ASP A 159 -11.24 29.25 -26.32
N VAL A 160 -10.92 28.33 -25.40
CA VAL A 160 -11.85 27.31 -24.90
C VAL A 160 -12.78 27.88 -23.84
N ILE A 161 -12.30 28.79 -22.98
CA ILE A 161 -13.11 29.47 -21.96
C ILE A 161 -14.25 30.26 -22.61
N GLY A 162 -13.96 31.00 -23.69
CA GLY A 162 -14.96 31.79 -24.40
C GLY A 162 -15.89 30.98 -25.31
N ALA A 163 -15.61 29.70 -25.55
CA ALA A 163 -16.36 28.89 -26.49
C ALA A 163 -17.64 28.27 -25.86
N PRO A 164 -18.71 28.06 -26.65
CA PRO A 164 -19.91 27.40 -26.17
C PRO A 164 -19.64 25.97 -25.68
N ARG A 165 -20.00 25.69 -24.43
CA ARG A 165 -19.72 24.41 -23.75
C ARG A 165 -20.38 23.20 -24.42
N ALA A 166 -21.67 23.30 -24.80
CA ALA A 166 -22.41 22.15 -25.35
C ALA A 166 -21.83 21.58 -26.67
N PRO A 167 -21.45 22.40 -27.67
CA PRO A 167 -20.72 21.92 -28.85
C PRO A 167 -19.37 21.26 -28.54
N LEU A 168 -18.63 21.80 -27.57
CA LEU A 168 -17.35 21.24 -27.14
C LEU A 168 -17.54 19.84 -26.53
N THR A 169 -18.47 19.69 -25.59
CA THR A 169 -18.78 18.38 -24.99
C THR A 169 -19.23 17.36 -26.02
N ARG A 170 -20.08 17.77 -26.97
CA ARG A 170 -20.58 16.86 -28.02
C ARG A 170 -19.45 16.33 -28.92
N ARG A 171 -18.42 17.15 -29.17
CA ARG A 171 -17.33 16.81 -30.10
C ARG A 171 -16.14 16.14 -29.43
N PHE A 172 -15.76 16.60 -28.23
CA PHE A 172 -14.54 16.17 -27.52
C PHE A 172 -14.83 15.34 -26.28
N GLY A 173 -16.10 15.09 -25.98
CA GLY A 173 -16.53 14.44 -24.75
C GLY A 173 -16.47 15.37 -23.53
N PRO A 174 -16.88 14.86 -22.35
CA PRO A 174 -16.92 15.65 -21.12
C PRO A 174 -15.53 15.96 -20.54
N GLY A 175 -14.50 15.17 -20.88
CA GLY A 175 -13.17 15.29 -20.29
C GLY A 175 -12.49 16.64 -20.51
N LEU A 176 -12.71 17.28 -21.67
CA LEU A 176 -12.18 18.62 -21.95
C LEU A 176 -12.70 19.66 -20.95
N LEU A 177 -14.01 19.69 -20.73
CA LEU A 177 -14.61 20.67 -19.83
C LEU A 177 -14.30 20.35 -18.37
N LEU A 178 -14.24 19.06 -18.00
CA LEU A 178 -13.80 18.66 -16.67
C LEU A 178 -12.40 19.19 -16.38
N ARG A 179 -11.44 19.00 -17.30
CA ARG A 179 -10.07 19.50 -17.12
C ARG A 179 -9.98 21.03 -17.06
N LEU A 180 -10.81 21.72 -17.84
CA LEU A 180 -10.92 23.16 -17.79
C LEU A 180 -11.47 23.64 -16.44
N ASP A 181 -12.57 23.04 -15.97
CA ASP A 181 -13.20 23.42 -14.72
C ASP A 181 -12.31 23.09 -13.51
N GLN A 182 -11.58 21.97 -13.55
CA GLN A 182 -10.54 21.66 -12.57
C GLN A 182 -9.44 22.72 -12.56
N ALA A 183 -8.88 23.08 -13.72
CA ALA A 183 -7.85 24.12 -13.79
C ALA A 183 -8.36 25.49 -13.29
N LEU A 184 -9.63 25.82 -13.51
CA LEU A 184 -10.25 27.05 -13.02
C LEU A 184 -10.69 26.97 -11.54
N GLY A 185 -10.48 25.84 -10.85
CA GLY A 185 -10.91 25.65 -9.46
C GLY A 185 -12.43 25.55 -9.26
N ARG A 186 -13.20 25.33 -10.34
CA ARG A 186 -14.67 25.20 -10.30
C ARG A 186 -15.13 23.79 -9.93
N GLU A 187 -14.29 22.80 -10.24
CA GLU A 187 -14.47 21.39 -9.90
C GLU A 187 -13.26 20.91 -9.10
N GLU A 188 -13.50 20.19 -8.01
CA GLU A 188 -12.43 19.69 -7.15
C GLU A 188 -11.68 18.53 -7.83
N GLU A 189 -10.36 18.50 -7.67
CA GLU A 189 -9.52 17.40 -8.12
C GLU A 189 -8.77 16.80 -6.93
N PRO A 190 -9.09 15.56 -6.52
CA PRO A 190 -8.40 14.94 -5.40
C PRO A 190 -6.98 14.53 -5.79
N VAL A 191 -6.00 14.95 -4.99
CA VAL A 191 -4.60 14.48 -5.09
C VAL A 191 -4.45 13.28 -4.16
N SER A 192 -4.31 12.09 -4.73
CA SER A 192 -4.16 10.84 -3.95
C SER A 192 -2.71 10.68 -3.49
N PRO A 193 -2.40 10.75 -2.18
CA PRO A 193 -1.04 10.58 -1.69
C PRO A 193 -0.49 9.19 -2.01
N ARG A 194 0.82 9.12 -2.26
CA ARG A 194 1.54 7.87 -2.57
C ARG A 194 1.66 6.93 -1.37
N ARG A 195 1.54 7.45 -0.14
CA ARG A 195 1.69 6.72 1.13
C ARG A 195 0.44 6.90 2.00
N PRO A 196 0.15 5.93 2.89
CA PRO A 196 -0.88 6.10 3.91
C PRO A 196 -0.61 7.33 4.78
N VAL A 197 -1.65 8.12 5.02
CA VAL A 197 -1.55 9.30 5.88
C VAL A 197 -1.51 8.85 7.35
N ALA A 198 -0.47 9.28 8.07
CA ALA A 198 -0.33 8.97 9.48
C ALA A 198 -1.46 9.61 10.30
N SER A 199 -2.05 8.83 11.21
CA SER A 199 -3.14 9.31 12.08
C SER A 199 -2.67 10.36 13.11
N LEU A 200 -1.42 10.21 13.54
CA LEU A 200 -0.67 11.13 14.39
C LEU A 200 0.79 11.10 13.94
N SER A 201 1.44 12.24 14.00
CA SER A 201 2.86 12.40 13.70
C SER A 201 3.44 13.47 14.60
N ALA A 202 4.68 13.27 15.03
CA ALA A 202 5.49 14.33 15.59
C ALA A 202 6.89 14.25 14.99
N GLU A 203 7.55 15.39 14.89
CA GLU A 203 8.90 15.48 14.36
C GLU A 203 9.78 16.35 15.24
N SER A 204 11.08 16.07 15.20
CA SER A 204 12.14 16.87 15.77
C SER A 204 13.10 17.27 14.65
N ARG A 205 13.29 18.58 14.50
CA ARG A 205 14.30 19.17 13.59
C ARG A 205 15.51 19.54 14.42
N LEU A 206 16.65 18.93 14.09
CA LEU A 206 17.88 19.01 14.86
C LEU A 206 18.76 20.14 14.36
N ILE A 207 19.46 20.80 15.28
CA ILE A 207 20.46 21.83 14.93
C ILE A 207 21.74 21.15 14.43
N GLU A 208 22.18 20.09 15.11
CA GLU A 208 23.31 19.28 14.71
C GLU A 208 22.82 17.91 14.24
N PRO A 209 23.23 17.45 13.04
CA PRO A 209 22.88 16.13 12.56
C PRO A 209 23.42 15.02 13.46
N ILE A 210 22.62 13.97 13.66
CA ILE A 210 23.00 12.80 14.47
C ILE A 210 23.23 11.57 13.61
N GLY A 211 24.13 10.68 14.04
CA GLY A 211 24.49 9.50 13.25
C GLY A 211 24.54 8.19 14.02
N THR A 212 24.61 8.22 15.34
CA THR A 212 24.70 6.98 16.13
C THR A 212 23.31 6.44 16.47
N GLU A 213 23.20 5.11 16.58
CA GLU A 213 21.97 4.44 17.01
C GLU A 213 21.48 4.99 18.36
N GLU A 214 22.40 5.21 19.30
CA GLU A 214 22.10 5.76 20.63
C GLU A 214 21.42 7.13 20.55
N GLN A 215 21.93 8.02 19.68
CA GLN A 215 21.35 9.34 19.46
C GLN A 215 19.97 9.23 18.79
N ILE A 216 19.84 8.37 17.77
CA ILE A 216 18.57 8.16 17.05
C ILE A 216 17.49 7.66 18.02
N LEU A 217 17.81 6.68 18.87
CA LEU A 217 16.88 6.14 19.86
C LEU A 217 16.54 7.16 20.96
N ALA A 218 17.50 7.97 21.40
CA ALA A 218 17.25 9.03 22.36
C ALA A 218 16.25 10.07 21.83
N VAL A 219 16.45 10.53 20.59
CA VAL A 219 15.52 11.48 19.93
C VAL A 219 14.19 10.81 19.63
N THR A 220 14.17 9.55 19.18
CA THR A 220 12.94 8.78 18.96
C THR A 220 12.09 8.71 20.24
N ARG A 221 12.72 8.48 21.40
CA ARG A 221 12.03 8.49 22.69
C ARG A 221 11.47 9.88 23.03
N GLN A 222 12.20 10.95 22.74
CA GLN A 222 11.73 12.33 22.95
C GLN A 222 10.52 12.67 22.05
N VAL A 223 10.57 12.28 20.78
CA VAL A 223 9.44 12.46 19.86
C VAL A 223 8.23 11.63 20.33
N ALA A 224 8.43 10.38 20.77
CA ALA A 224 7.37 9.56 21.34
C ALA A 224 6.75 10.19 22.61
N LEU A 225 7.56 10.79 23.49
CA LEU A 225 7.07 11.56 24.64
C LEU A 225 6.17 12.72 24.22
N SER A 226 6.49 13.41 23.13
CA SER A 226 5.66 14.51 22.61
C SER A 226 4.34 14.04 21.99
N LEU A 227 4.28 12.81 21.48
CA LEU A 227 3.08 12.19 20.91
C LEU A 227 2.11 11.64 21.95
N GLN A 228 2.63 11.23 23.11
CA GLN A 228 1.85 10.56 24.15
C GLN A 228 0.58 11.34 24.56
N PRO A 229 0.61 12.66 24.82
CA PRO A 229 -0.61 13.41 25.16
C PRO A 229 -1.69 13.36 24.08
N SER A 230 -1.30 13.30 22.80
CA SER A 230 -2.26 13.22 21.69
C SER A 230 -2.89 11.84 21.58
N LEU A 231 -2.15 10.77 21.90
CA LEU A 231 -2.67 9.41 22.00
C LEU A 231 -3.64 9.26 23.17
N GLU A 232 -3.29 9.83 24.32
CA GLU A 232 -4.12 9.84 25.53
C GLU A 232 -5.42 10.62 25.31
N ALA A 233 -5.34 11.84 24.78
CA ALA A 233 -6.51 12.68 24.49
C ALA A 233 -7.51 12.01 23.53
N ARG A 234 -7.02 11.13 22.65
CA ARG A 234 -7.84 10.37 21.71
C ARG A 234 -8.32 9.03 22.25
N GLY A 235 -7.86 8.57 23.41
CA GLY A 235 -8.24 7.26 23.95
C GLY A 235 -7.65 6.07 23.17
N VAL A 236 -6.56 6.28 22.40
CA VAL A 236 -5.97 5.26 21.51
C VAL A 236 -4.50 4.97 21.84
N GLY A 237 -4.00 3.83 21.37
CA GLY A 237 -2.59 3.44 21.41
C GLY A 237 -2.12 2.99 20.04
N GLY A 238 -0.86 3.26 19.70
CA GLY A 238 -0.32 2.89 18.40
C GLY A 238 -0.12 1.38 18.26
N ARG A 239 -0.43 0.86 17.07
CA ARG A 239 -0.22 -0.54 16.66
C ARG A 239 0.82 -0.67 15.56
N MET A 240 1.01 0.38 14.76
CA MET A 240 2.04 0.43 13.73
C MET A 240 2.68 1.81 13.78
N PHE A 241 3.99 1.82 13.99
CA PHE A 241 4.81 3.02 14.04
C PHE A 241 5.78 3.03 12.87
N GLU A 242 6.07 4.22 12.35
CA GLU A 242 7.12 4.43 11.36
C GLU A 242 8.05 5.55 11.84
N LEU A 243 9.33 5.24 11.94
CA LEU A 243 10.40 6.20 12.15
C LEU A 243 10.94 6.61 10.78
N VAL A 244 10.88 7.90 10.49
CA VAL A 244 11.40 8.51 9.27
C VAL A 244 12.62 9.35 9.63
N LEU A 245 13.74 9.05 8.99
CA LEU A 245 15.04 9.70 9.20
C LEU A 245 15.41 10.46 7.92
N PHE A 246 15.48 11.79 8.00
CA PHE A 246 15.90 12.63 6.88
C PHE A 246 17.38 12.98 7.03
N ARG A 247 18.19 12.50 6.09
CA ARG A 247 19.62 12.75 6.02
C ARG A 247 19.90 14.11 5.39
N VAL A 248 21.01 14.73 5.77
CA VAL A 248 21.40 16.08 5.29
C VAL A 248 21.51 16.14 3.75
N ASP A 249 21.92 15.05 3.12
CA ASP A 249 22.07 14.95 1.65
C ASP A 249 20.76 14.62 0.91
N GLY A 250 19.64 14.61 1.61
CA GLY A 250 18.31 14.39 1.05
C GLY A 250 17.85 12.93 1.01
N ARG A 251 18.68 11.96 1.40
CA ARG A 251 18.21 10.57 1.56
C ARG A 251 17.24 10.46 2.73
N VAL A 252 16.21 9.63 2.56
CA VAL A 252 15.19 9.39 3.59
C VAL A 252 15.10 7.90 3.88
N PHE A 253 15.27 7.55 5.15
CA PHE A 253 15.15 6.17 5.62
C PHE A 253 13.85 6.01 6.40
N ARG A 254 13.18 4.89 6.19
CA ARG A 254 11.89 4.58 6.81
C ARG A 254 11.96 3.23 7.46
N ILE A 255 11.65 3.20 8.74
CA ILE A 255 11.73 2.01 9.55
C ILE A 255 10.36 1.83 10.18
N SER A 256 9.72 0.69 9.95
CA SER A 256 8.41 0.41 10.53
C SER A 256 8.50 -0.71 11.56
N VAL A 257 7.75 -0.56 12.65
CA VAL A 257 7.61 -1.55 13.71
C VAL A 257 6.14 -1.65 14.12
N GLY A 258 5.67 -2.87 14.36
CA GLY A 258 4.35 -3.13 14.88
C GLY A 258 4.36 -3.37 16.39
N ALA A 259 3.17 -3.27 16.99
CA ALA A 259 2.88 -3.74 18.35
C ALA A 259 1.63 -4.61 18.33
N SER A 260 1.66 -5.71 19.08
CA SER A 260 0.55 -6.68 19.21
C SER A 260 -0.57 -6.15 20.08
N GLN A 261 -0.27 -5.18 20.94
CA GLN A 261 -1.25 -4.45 21.75
C GLN A 261 -1.10 -2.94 21.52
N PRO A 262 -2.17 -2.15 21.74
CA PRO A 262 -2.10 -0.69 21.64
C PRO A 262 -1.01 -0.16 22.59
N LEU A 263 -0.02 0.54 22.06
CA LEU A 263 1.15 1.01 22.82
C LEU A 263 1.17 2.54 22.93
N ARG A 264 1.46 3.05 24.13
CA ARG A 264 1.63 4.48 24.41
C ARG A 264 2.98 4.83 25.03
N GLU A 265 3.55 3.91 25.82
CA GLU A 265 4.75 4.16 26.62
C GLU A 265 5.97 4.45 25.74
N PRO A 266 6.55 5.66 25.80
CA PRO A 266 7.65 6.08 24.93
C PRO A 266 8.89 5.20 25.01
N LYS A 267 9.20 4.66 26.20
CA LYS A 267 10.34 3.76 26.38
C LYS A 267 10.18 2.47 25.57
N PHE A 268 8.97 1.91 25.53
CA PHE A 268 8.71 0.68 24.78
C PHE A 268 8.68 0.94 23.27
N ILE A 269 8.09 2.07 22.83
CA ILE A 269 8.12 2.47 21.41
C ILE A 269 9.57 2.56 20.91
N ALA A 270 10.45 3.26 21.63
CA ALA A 270 11.86 3.35 21.27
C ALA A 270 12.56 1.97 21.31
N GLY A 271 12.21 1.10 22.26
CA GLY A 271 12.74 -0.26 22.35
C GLY A 271 12.47 -1.11 21.12
N LEU A 272 11.28 -0.99 20.50
CA LEU A 272 10.96 -1.70 19.25
C LEU A 272 11.86 -1.26 18.09
N PHE A 273 12.17 0.03 18.01
CA PHE A 273 13.09 0.54 16.99
C PHE A 273 14.53 0.08 17.23
N SER A 274 14.97 -0.10 18.48
CA SER A 274 16.30 -0.65 18.75
C SER A 274 16.44 -2.07 18.19
N GLU A 275 15.45 -2.94 18.41
CA GLU A 275 15.45 -4.30 17.84
C GLU A 275 15.46 -4.28 16.31
N ARG A 276 14.70 -3.36 15.71
CA ARG A 276 14.64 -3.23 14.24
C ARG A 276 15.93 -2.66 13.66
N LEU A 277 16.54 -1.67 14.31
CA LEU A 277 17.81 -1.06 13.89
C LEU A 277 18.96 -2.07 13.93
N GLN A 278 19.03 -2.92 14.96
CA GLN A 278 20.01 -4.00 15.01
C GLN A 278 19.85 -5.01 13.87
N ALA A 279 18.62 -5.26 13.41
CA ALA A 279 18.37 -6.17 12.29
C ALA A 279 18.71 -5.55 10.92
N VAL A 280 18.73 -4.22 10.81
CA VAL A 280 18.90 -3.46 9.55
C VAL A 280 20.20 -2.64 9.57
N TYR A 281 21.10 -2.93 10.51
CA TYR A 281 22.29 -2.12 10.78
C TYR A 281 23.14 -1.87 9.52
N ASP A 282 23.31 -2.90 8.68
CA ASP A 282 24.10 -2.81 7.45
C ASP A 282 23.47 -1.90 6.37
N ASP A 283 22.16 -1.66 6.44
CA ASP A 283 21.44 -0.82 5.47
C ASP A 283 21.32 0.64 5.92
N LEU A 284 21.55 0.94 7.20
CA LEU A 284 21.44 2.29 7.76
C LEU A 284 22.79 3.02 7.76
N ASP A 285 23.18 3.53 6.59
CA ASP A 285 24.30 4.45 6.47
C ASP A 285 23.88 5.87 6.88
N ALA A 286 24.36 6.32 8.04
CA ALA A 286 24.09 7.66 8.55
C ALA A 286 24.75 8.78 7.73
N GLY A 287 25.79 8.51 6.93
CA GLY A 287 26.51 9.52 6.13
C GLY A 287 26.88 10.78 6.94
N TYR A 288 26.39 11.95 6.50
CA TYR A 288 26.56 13.24 7.19
C TYR A 288 25.62 13.47 8.38
N GLY A 289 24.86 12.45 8.78
CA GLY A 289 23.89 12.49 9.86
C GLY A 289 22.47 12.87 9.41
N PHE A 290 21.55 12.61 10.32
CA PHE A 290 20.12 12.89 10.19
C PHE A 290 19.78 14.24 10.84
N GLU A 291 19.11 15.11 10.09
CA GLU A 291 18.69 16.45 10.53
C GLU A 291 17.22 16.52 10.96
N ILE A 292 16.40 15.55 10.54
CA ILE A 292 14.99 15.44 10.97
C ILE A 292 14.70 14.00 11.37
N LEU A 293 14.10 13.83 12.54
CA LEU A 293 13.45 12.60 12.97
C LEU A 293 11.95 12.82 13.03
N ARG A 294 11.18 11.96 12.39
CA ARG A 294 9.72 11.94 12.49
C ARG A 294 9.23 10.58 12.93
N LEU A 295 8.32 10.56 13.90
CA LEU A 295 7.63 9.36 14.34
C LEU A 295 6.16 9.46 13.93
N ASN A 296 5.73 8.52 13.09
CA ASN A 296 4.38 8.40 12.59
C ASN A 296 3.66 7.25 13.30
N VAL A 297 2.38 7.45 13.61
CA VAL A 297 1.45 6.39 14.03
C VAL A 297 0.56 6.06 12.82
N LEU A 298 0.91 5.00 12.10
CA LEU A 298 0.23 4.57 10.87
C LEU A 298 -1.09 3.84 11.15
N ARG A 299 -1.12 3.08 12.25
CA ARG A 299 -2.32 2.40 12.75
C ARG A 299 -2.39 2.56 14.26
N HIS A 300 -3.60 2.81 14.77
CA HIS A 300 -3.88 2.86 16.20
C HIS A 300 -5.17 2.12 16.49
N ASP A 301 -5.30 1.65 17.72
CA ASP A 301 -6.48 0.97 18.25
C ASP A 301 -6.91 1.62 19.58
N PRO A 302 -8.16 1.44 20.02
CA PRO A 302 -8.60 1.88 21.34
C PRO A 302 -7.69 1.33 22.45
N PHE A 303 -7.25 2.20 23.35
CA PHE A 303 -6.41 1.83 24.47
C PHE A 303 -7.28 1.80 25.73
N ASN A 304 -7.60 0.59 26.18
CA ASN A 304 -8.32 0.40 27.43
C ASN A 304 -7.31 0.39 28.57
N GLU A 305 -7.33 1.43 29.40
CA GLU A 305 -6.66 1.44 30.71
C GLU A 305 -7.37 0.45 31.63
N ALA A 306 -7.04 -0.83 31.49
CA ALA A 306 -7.55 -1.84 32.40
C ALA A 306 -6.78 -1.69 33.71
N GLN A 307 -7.47 -1.19 34.75
CA GLN A 307 -6.99 -1.22 36.13
C GLN A 307 -6.45 -2.63 36.43
N ALA A 308 -5.25 -2.71 36.99
CA ALA A 308 -4.70 -3.99 37.42
C ALA A 308 -5.65 -4.57 38.47
N ASP A 309 -6.09 -5.81 38.27
CA ASP A 309 -6.67 -6.57 39.37
C ASP A 309 -5.64 -6.58 40.51
N PHE A 310 -6.13 -6.47 41.75
CA PHE A 310 -5.28 -6.45 42.94
C PHE A 310 -4.44 -7.73 43.11
N GLU A 311 -4.78 -8.80 42.38
CA GLU A 311 -4.00 -10.03 42.25
C GLU A 311 -3.16 -9.95 40.96
N GLY A 312 -1.83 -9.84 41.10
CA GLY A 312 -0.89 -9.42 40.05
C GLY A 312 -0.65 -10.36 38.84
N ASP A 313 -1.69 -11.01 38.31
CA ASP A 313 -1.59 -12.06 37.27
C ASP A 313 -1.30 -11.50 35.85
N ARG A 314 -1.36 -10.18 35.63
CA ARG A 314 -1.07 -9.53 34.33
C ARG A 314 0.40 -9.44 33.94
N GLN A 315 1.35 -9.72 34.84
CA GLN A 315 2.77 -9.73 34.47
C GLN A 315 3.07 -10.78 33.37
N GLY A 316 2.28 -11.86 33.28
CA GLY A 316 2.42 -12.88 32.24
C GLY A 316 1.98 -12.42 30.84
N GLU A 317 0.86 -11.70 30.72
CA GLU A 317 0.34 -11.21 29.42
C GLU A 317 1.21 -10.10 28.82
N ILE A 318 1.69 -9.15 29.65
CA ILE A 318 2.63 -8.09 29.21
C ILE A 318 3.96 -8.71 28.77
N SER A 319 4.40 -9.81 29.40
CA SER A 319 5.62 -10.51 28.99
C SER A 319 5.47 -11.18 27.62
N LEU A 320 4.29 -11.72 27.29
CA LEU A 320 4.07 -12.35 25.98
C LEU A 320 3.91 -11.33 24.86
N SER A 321 3.12 -10.26 25.05
CA SER A 321 2.98 -9.21 24.03
C SER A 321 4.32 -8.51 23.77
N ALA A 322 5.08 -8.16 24.82
CA ALA A 322 6.41 -7.57 24.66
C ALA A 322 7.43 -8.55 24.03
N PHE A 323 7.26 -9.86 24.21
CA PHE A 323 8.05 -10.86 23.50
C PHE A 323 7.68 -10.90 22.01
N VAL A 324 6.39 -10.99 21.68
CA VAL A 324 5.89 -10.99 20.30
C VAL A 324 6.38 -9.75 19.57
N ASP A 325 6.28 -8.58 20.19
CA ASP A 325 6.63 -7.31 19.56
C ASP A 325 8.13 -7.22 19.26
N ARG A 326 9.00 -7.60 20.21
CA ARG A 326 10.46 -7.58 20.00
C ARG A 326 10.90 -8.58 18.94
N VAL A 327 10.39 -9.80 19.00
CA VAL A 327 10.74 -10.85 18.02
C VAL A 327 10.25 -10.45 16.63
N SER A 328 9.03 -9.91 16.52
CA SER A 328 8.48 -9.44 15.25
C SER A 328 9.21 -8.21 14.71
N ALA A 329 9.64 -7.29 15.56
CA ALA A 329 10.44 -6.13 15.16
C ALA A 329 11.81 -6.55 14.60
N ARG A 330 12.43 -7.58 15.18
CA ARG A 330 13.75 -8.07 14.75
C ARG A 330 13.69 -8.99 13.54
N LEU A 331 12.78 -9.97 13.54
CA LEU A 331 12.71 -11.06 12.55
C LEU A 331 11.63 -10.86 11.47
N GLY A 332 10.81 -9.82 11.58
CA GLY A 332 9.68 -9.55 10.69
C GLY A 332 8.34 -10.06 11.24
N ALA A 333 7.24 -9.47 10.78
CA ALA A 333 5.89 -9.75 11.30
C ALA A 333 5.46 -11.22 11.15
N ASP A 334 5.88 -11.89 10.06
CA ASP A 334 5.46 -13.25 9.74
C ASP A 334 6.18 -14.35 10.56
N CYS A 335 7.16 -13.99 11.40
CA CYS A 335 7.94 -14.97 12.16
C CYS A 335 7.12 -15.71 13.23
N LEU A 336 6.03 -15.10 13.72
CA LEU A 336 5.12 -15.68 14.68
C LEU A 336 3.70 -15.65 14.10
N GLN A 337 3.08 -16.83 13.98
CA GLN A 337 1.75 -16.99 13.41
C GLN A 337 0.74 -17.48 14.46
N SER A 338 -0.49 -16.98 14.34
CA SER A 338 -1.66 -17.44 15.08
C SER A 338 -2.67 -18.02 14.11
N PHE A 339 -3.38 -19.07 14.54
CA PHE A 339 -4.52 -19.61 13.82
C PHE A 339 -5.79 -18.86 14.19
N GLN A 340 -6.52 -18.39 13.19
CA GLN A 340 -7.80 -17.74 13.37
C GLN A 340 -8.88 -18.45 12.59
N LEU A 341 -10.06 -18.54 13.21
CA LEU A 341 -11.26 -18.97 12.52
C LEU A 341 -11.68 -17.87 11.54
N ARG A 342 -11.90 -18.26 10.29
CA ARG A 342 -12.53 -17.42 9.28
C ARG A 342 -13.93 -17.97 9.02
N GLU A 343 -14.89 -17.07 8.82
CA GLU A 343 -16.27 -17.43 8.51
C GLU A 343 -16.37 -18.04 7.10
N SER A 344 -15.96 -19.30 6.98
CA SER A 344 -16.07 -20.11 5.78
C SER A 344 -16.53 -21.51 6.18
N HIS A 345 -17.47 -22.06 5.43
CA HIS A 345 -17.89 -23.47 5.54
C HIS A 345 -16.99 -24.39 4.72
N VAL A 346 -16.11 -23.85 3.87
CA VAL A 346 -15.11 -24.62 3.13
C VAL A 346 -13.95 -24.97 4.08
N PRO A 347 -13.64 -26.26 4.29
CA PRO A 347 -12.70 -26.68 5.34
C PRO A 347 -11.31 -26.05 5.26
N GLU A 348 -10.76 -25.91 4.05
CA GLU A 348 -9.45 -25.33 3.80
C GLU A 348 -9.38 -23.82 4.09
N ARG A 349 -10.53 -23.15 4.13
CA ARG A 349 -10.66 -21.70 4.34
C ARG A 349 -11.20 -21.34 5.72
N ALA A 350 -11.68 -22.33 6.48
CA ALA A 350 -12.25 -22.15 7.80
C ALA A 350 -11.21 -21.71 8.85
N VAL A 351 -9.93 -21.97 8.60
CA VAL A 351 -8.81 -21.55 9.44
C VAL A 351 -7.77 -20.84 8.57
N ILE A 352 -7.34 -19.65 9.00
CA ILE A 352 -6.24 -18.92 8.39
C ILE A 352 -5.11 -18.74 9.39
N THR A 353 -3.88 -18.74 8.91
CA THR A 353 -2.72 -18.26 9.67
C THR A 353 -2.57 -16.77 9.42
N VAL A 354 -2.46 -16.00 10.49
CA VAL A 354 -2.09 -14.59 10.41
C VAL A 354 -0.95 -14.28 11.37
N PRO A 355 -0.14 -13.25 11.10
CA PRO A 355 0.83 -12.75 12.08
C PRO A 355 0.19 -12.53 13.45
N VAL A 356 0.86 -12.98 14.52
CA VAL A 356 0.37 -12.77 15.90
C VAL A 356 0.21 -11.28 16.19
N ILE A 357 1.08 -10.44 15.62
CA ILE A 357 1.06 -8.99 15.81
C ILE A 357 -0.17 -8.29 15.21
N ASP A 358 -0.73 -8.86 14.14
CA ASP A 358 -1.97 -8.39 13.50
C ASP A 358 -3.21 -9.10 14.04
N SER A 359 -3.03 -10.11 14.90
CA SER A 359 -4.14 -10.79 15.51
C SER A 359 -4.88 -9.84 16.45
N PRO A 360 -6.22 -9.74 16.37
CA PRO A 360 -6.95 -9.00 17.36
C PRO A 360 -6.72 -9.66 18.72
N PRO A 361 -6.60 -8.87 19.81
CA PRO A 361 -6.48 -9.42 21.16
C PRO A 361 -7.66 -10.38 21.35
N GLY A 362 -7.33 -11.62 21.73
CA GLY A 362 -8.26 -12.73 21.69
C GLY A 362 -9.60 -12.30 22.25
N ARG A 363 -10.64 -12.26 21.41
CA ARG A 363 -12.01 -12.36 21.92
C ARG A 363 -11.98 -13.63 22.75
N LYS A 364 -11.93 -13.52 24.09
CA LYS A 364 -12.33 -14.60 24.98
C LYS A 364 -13.62 -15.10 24.34
N ALA A 365 -13.60 -16.33 23.79
CA ALA A 365 -14.75 -16.89 23.10
C ALA A 365 -15.93 -16.59 24.02
N ALA A 366 -16.79 -15.66 23.58
CA ALA A 366 -17.84 -15.16 24.44
C ALA A 366 -18.56 -16.40 24.95
N GLY A 367 -18.69 -16.48 26.28
CA GLY A 367 -19.20 -17.66 26.96
C GLY A 367 -20.47 -18.17 26.29
N ASP A 368 -20.62 -19.50 26.31
CA ASP A 368 -21.75 -20.22 25.72
C ASP A 368 -21.93 -20.06 24.20
N SER A 369 -21.00 -20.64 23.45
CA SER A 369 -21.44 -21.39 22.28
C SER A 369 -21.34 -22.87 22.62
N ARG A 370 -22.45 -23.44 23.09
CA ARG A 370 -22.81 -24.79 22.64
C ARG A 370 -22.84 -24.71 21.12
N LEU A 371 -21.67 -24.88 20.48
CA LEU A 371 -21.58 -25.01 19.04
C LEU A 371 -22.58 -26.13 18.70
N PRO A 372 -23.64 -25.85 17.93
CA PRO A 372 -24.56 -26.90 17.52
C PRO A 372 -23.68 -27.96 16.86
N PHE A 373 -23.63 -29.16 17.45
CA PHE A 373 -22.83 -30.31 17.05
C PHE A 373 -22.19 -30.12 15.66
N ARG A 374 -20.98 -29.56 15.60
CA ARG A 374 -20.20 -29.62 14.37
C ARG A 374 -19.62 -31.03 14.37
N GLU A 375 -20.05 -31.83 13.41
CA GLU A 375 -19.55 -33.17 13.15
C GLU A 375 -18.01 -33.18 13.23
N GLU A 376 -17.42 -34.25 13.79
CA GLU A 376 -15.98 -34.33 14.00
C GLU A 376 -15.23 -33.97 12.70
N ARG A 377 -14.27 -33.05 12.80
CA ARG A 377 -13.32 -32.71 11.72
C ARG A 377 -12.01 -33.47 11.94
N PRO A 378 -11.28 -33.83 10.87
CA PRO A 378 -10.02 -34.53 11.00
C PRO A 378 -8.98 -33.68 11.72
N LEU A 379 -8.14 -34.32 12.54
CA LEU A 379 -7.01 -33.66 13.20
C LEU A 379 -5.95 -33.18 12.21
N ARG A 380 -5.79 -33.92 11.09
CA ARG A 380 -4.90 -33.55 10.00
C ARG A 380 -5.71 -33.33 8.74
N LEU A 381 -5.71 -32.09 8.26
CA LEU A 381 -6.28 -31.70 6.96
C LEU A 381 -5.14 -31.51 5.94
N PHE A 382 -5.30 -32.04 4.73
CA PHE A 382 -4.36 -31.83 3.65
C PHE A 382 -4.68 -30.51 2.94
N ALA A 383 -3.68 -29.62 2.82
CA ALA A 383 -3.83 -28.35 2.11
C ALA A 383 -4.20 -28.52 0.63
N THR A 384 -3.84 -29.65 0.04
CA THR A 384 -4.28 -30.08 -1.29
C THR A 384 -4.84 -31.49 -1.15
N PRO A 385 -6.15 -31.70 -1.38
CA PRO A 385 -6.75 -33.03 -1.32
C PRO A 385 -6.06 -34.00 -2.30
N GLU A 386 -5.76 -35.20 -1.84
CA GLU A 386 -5.06 -36.21 -2.65
C GLU A 386 -6.07 -37.08 -3.39
N PRO A 387 -5.85 -37.43 -4.67
CA PRO A 387 -6.78 -38.28 -5.42
C PRO A 387 -6.88 -39.67 -4.81
N VAL A 388 -8.10 -40.22 -4.79
CA VAL A 388 -8.41 -41.57 -4.32
C VAL A 388 -9.07 -42.34 -5.46
N GLU A 389 -8.60 -43.57 -5.69
CA GLU A 389 -9.22 -44.45 -6.67
C GLU A 389 -10.28 -45.31 -5.98
N ILE A 390 -11.52 -45.21 -6.43
CA ILE A 390 -12.61 -46.04 -5.93
C ILE A 390 -12.70 -47.31 -6.76
N MET A 391 -12.61 -48.46 -6.08
CA MET A 391 -12.71 -49.78 -6.71
C MET A 391 -14.14 -50.30 -6.68
N LEU A 392 -14.89 -49.96 -5.62
CA LEU A 392 -16.29 -50.32 -5.49
C LEU A 392 -17.02 -49.22 -4.69
N ALA A 393 -18.13 -48.70 -5.23
CA ALA A 393 -19.00 -47.74 -4.55
C ALA A 393 -20.47 -48.09 -4.77
N GLU A 394 -21.29 -47.74 -3.79
CA GLU A 394 -22.73 -47.81 -3.92
C GLU A 394 -23.24 -46.59 -4.71
N VAL A 395 -23.68 -46.83 -5.94
CA VAL A 395 -24.18 -45.78 -6.87
C VAL A 395 -25.68 -45.59 -6.61
N PRO A 396 -26.22 -44.36 -6.55
CA PRO A 396 -25.59 -43.10 -6.96
C PRO A 396 -25.01 -42.22 -5.85
N ASP A 397 -25.40 -42.35 -4.58
CA ASP A 397 -24.97 -41.42 -3.51
C ASP A 397 -24.32 -42.12 -2.31
N GLY A 398 -23.97 -43.39 -2.46
CA GLY A 398 -23.36 -44.16 -1.41
C GLY A 398 -21.85 -43.95 -1.28
N PRO A 399 -21.30 -44.25 -0.10
CA PRO A 399 -19.86 -44.22 0.15
C PRO A 399 -19.14 -45.33 -0.63
N PRO A 400 -17.81 -45.23 -0.80
CA PRO A 400 -17.03 -46.32 -1.36
C PRO A 400 -16.98 -47.50 -0.37
N GLN A 401 -17.07 -48.72 -0.88
CA GLN A 401 -16.83 -49.94 -0.11
C GLN A 401 -15.34 -50.32 -0.11
N VAL A 402 -14.65 -50.06 -1.22
CA VAL A 402 -13.20 -50.30 -1.36
C VAL A 402 -12.57 -49.14 -2.11
N PHE A 403 -11.51 -48.58 -1.55
CA PHE A 403 -10.73 -47.52 -2.20
C PHE A 403 -9.23 -47.77 -2.07
N ARG A 404 -8.47 -47.15 -2.97
CA ARG A 404 -7.01 -47.19 -3.00
C ARG A 404 -6.46 -45.79 -2.81
N TRP A 405 -5.66 -45.61 -1.77
CA TRP A 405 -4.97 -44.36 -1.46
C TRP A 405 -3.50 -44.66 -1.17
N ARG A 406 -2.59 -43.89 -1.78
CA ARG A 406 -1.13 -44.09 -1.68
C ARG A 406 -0.67 -45.54 -1.93
N ARG A 407 -1.30 -46.21 -2.91
CA ARG A 407 -1.06 -47.62 -3.30
C ARG A 407 -1.46 -48.66 -2.24
N MET A 408 -2.10 -48.25 -1.15
CA MET A 408 -2.71 -49.16 -0.18
C MET A 408 -4.21 -49.26 -0.44
N GLN A 409 -4.73 -50.48 -0.37
CA GLN A 409 -6.16 -50.76 -0.51
C GLN A 409 -6.79 -50.76 0.88
N HIS A 410 -7.92 -50.08 1.01
CA HIS A 410 -8.69 -49.97 2.24
C HIS A 410 -10.11 -50.48 1.98
N GLN A 411 -10.59 -51.37 2.86
CA GLN A 411 -11.95 -51.89 2.85
C GLN A 411 -12.74 -51.17 3.94
N VAL A 412 -13.83 -50.52 3.53
CA VAL A 412 -14.65 -49.68 4.41
C VAL A 412 -15.55 -50.57 5.26
N ALA A 413 -15.38 -50.48 6.58
CA ALA A 413 -16.20 -51.17 7.56
C ALA A 413 -17.40 -50.32 8.01
N ARG A 414 -17.20 -49.00 8.12
CA ARG A 414 -18.25 -48.05 8.50
C ARG A 414 -18.12 -46.74 7.73
N SER A 415 -19.24 -46.09 7.52
CA SER A 415 -19.32 -44.82 6.79
C SER A 415 -20.43 -43.94 7.35
N GLU A 416 -20.18 -42.64 7.40
CA GLU A 416 -21.12 -41.60 7.81
C GLU A 416 -21.08 -40.45 6.78
N GLY A 417 -22.26 -39.97 6.36
CA GLY A 417 -22.41 -38.94 5.31
C GLY A 417 -23.58 -39.23 4.36
N PRO A 418 -23.74 -38.47 3.27
CA PRO A 418 -22.87 -37.37 2.85
C PRO A 418 -23.12 -36.05 3.59
N GLU A 419 -22.06 -35.40 4.04
CA GLU A 419 -22.09 -33.96 4.36
C GLU A 419 -21.86 -33.17 3.06
N ARG A 420 -22.90 -32.50 2.57
CA ARG A 420 -22.80 -31.70 1.34
C ARG A 420 -22.31 -30.30 1.63
N ILE A 421 -21.13 -29.97 1.13
CA ILE A 421 -20.50 -28.65 1.23
C ILE A 421 -20.49 -28.02 -0.16
N ALA A 422 -21.34 -27.00 -0.37
CA ALA A 422 -21.28 -26.17 -1.56
C ALA A 422 -20.03 -25.27 -1.52
N MET A 423 -19.42 -25.00 -2.67
CA MET A 423 -18.32 -24.03 -2.74
C MET A 423 -18.83 -22.59 -2.60
N GLU A 424 -17.94 -21.65 -2.32
CA GLU A 424 -18.31 -20.25 -2.11
C GLU A 424 -18.42 -19.54 -3.46
N TRP A 425 -19.62 -19.38 -4.02
CA TRP A 425 -19.84 -18.86 -5.38
C TRP A 425 -19.18 -17.49 -5.65
N TRP A 426 -19.06 -16.64 -4.63
CA TRP A 426 -18.38 -15.33 -4.73
C TRP A 426 -16.85 -15.42 -4.80
N ILE A 427 -16.25 -16.59 -4.55
CA ILE A 427 -14.81 -16.85 -4.67
C ILE A 427 -14.54 -17.84 -5.81
N ASP A 428 -15.29 -18.94 -5.87
CA ASP A 428 -15.08 -20.06 -6.78
C ASP A 428 -15.87 -19.95 -8.09
N GLY A 429 -16.81 -19.00 -8.17
CA GLY A 429 -17.74 -18.84 -9.28
C GLY A 429 -19.01 -19.68 -9.14
N ASP A 430 -20.06 -19.32 -9.88
CA ASP A 430 -21.37 -19.99 -9.82
C ASP A 430 -21.32 -21.45 -10.30
N ASP A 431 -20.36 -21.79 -11.15
CA ASP A 431 -20.18 -23.14 -11.71
C ASP A 431 -19.38 -24.08 -10.78
N ALA A 432 -19.04 -23.64 -9.57
CA ALA A 432 -18.23 -24.42 -8.64
C ALA A 432 -19.01 -25.62 -8.07
N GLU A 433 -18.54 -26.81 -8.40
CA GLU A 433 -19.16 -28.07 -7.99
C GLU A 433 -19.13 -28.28 -6.47
N ALA A 434 -20.27 -28.65 -5.89
CA ALA A 434 -20.37 -29.05 -4.50
C ALA A 434 -19.57 -30.34 -4.21
N ARG A 435 -19.19 -30.51 -2.95
CA ARG A 435 -18.45 -31.68 -2.46
C ARG A 435 -19.32 -32.45 -1.48
N ASP A 436 -19.46 -33.75 -1.73
CA ASP A 436 -20.13 -34.67 -0.80
C ASP A 436 -19.05 -35.38 0.03
N TYR A 437 -18.95 -35.02 1.30
CA TYR A 437 -17.97 -35.54 2.24
C TYR A 437 -18.49 -36.78 2.98
N PHE A 438 -17.60 -37.75 3.17
CA PHE A 438 -17.86 -38.98 3.90
C PHE A 438 -16.76 -39.20 4.94
N ARG A 439 -17.17 -39.55 6.16
CA ARG A 439 -16.29 -40.06 7.20
C ARG A 439 -16.31 -41.58 7.11
N ILE A 440 -15.15 -42.18 6.86
CA ILE A 440 -15.03 -43.62 6.62
C ILE A 440 -14.08 -44.23 7.64
N GLU A 441 -14.43 -45.41 8.14
CA GLU A 441 -13.59 -46.25 8.99
C GLU A 441 -13.28 -47.55 8.23
N ASP A 442 -12.00 -47.89 8.08
CA ASP A 442 -11.60 -49.15 7.47
C ASP A 442 -11.65 -50.33 8.46
N GLU A 443 -11.54 -51.57 7.98
CA GLU A 443 -11.55 -52.77 8.83
C GLU A 443 -10.40 -52.83 9.85
N THR A 444 -9.35 -52.05 9.64
CA THR A 444 -8.22 -51.93 10.57
C THR A 444 -8.40 -50.81 11.60
N GLY A 445 -9.50 -50.05 11.51
CA GLY A 445 -9.85 -48.96 12.43
C GLY A 445 -9.31 -47.58 12.05
N HIS A 446 -8.66 -47.42 10.88
CA HIS A 446 -8.24 -46.10 10.43
C HIS A 446 -9.44 -45.29 9.99
N ARG A 447 -9.45 -44.00 10.37
CA ARG A 447 -10.56 -43.08 10.09
C ARG A 447 -10.15 -41.98 9.14
N PHE A 448 -10.82 -41.90 8.00
CA PHE A 448 -10.51 -40.96 6.94
C PHE A 448 -11.69 -40.03 6.64
N TRP A 449 -11.35 -38.85 6.11
CA TRP A 449 -12.30 -37.89 5.56
C TRP A 449 -12.07 -37.74 4.07
N ILE A 450 -12.97 -38.31 3.30
CA ILE A 450 -12.92 -38.30 1.83
C ILE A 450 -14.09 -37.51 1.29
N TYR A 451 -13.97 -36.96 0.08
CA TYR A 451 -15.11 -36.37 -0.61
C TYR A 451 -15.18 -36.77 -2.07
N ARG A 452 -16.39 -36.69 -2.58
CA ARG A 452 -16.72 -36.79 -4.00
C ARG A 452 -16.97 -35.41 -4.56
N ARG A 453 -16.37 -35.12 -5.72
CA ARG A 453 -16.63 -33.93 -6.53
C ARG A 453 -17.35 -34.33 -7.81
N GLY A 454 -18.45 -33.66 -8.11
CA GLY A 454 -19.37 -34.02 -9.20
C GLY A 454 -20.40 -35.06 -8.77
N PHE A 455 -21.48 -35.18 -9.54
CA PHE A 455 -22.59 -36.10 -9.29
C PHE A 455 -22.61 -37.23 -10.33
N TYR A 456 -23.02 -38.44 -9.92
CA TYR A 456 -23.28 -39.51 -10.88
C TYR A 456 -24.46 -39.12 -11.78
N GLY A 457 -24.26 -39.20 -13.10
CA GLY A 457 -25.23 -38.77 -14.11
C GLY A 457 -25.03 -37.34 -14.64
N GLY A 458 -23.97 -36.66 -14.23
CA GLY A 458 -23.50 -35.41 -14.85
C GLY A 458 -22.65 -35.64 -16.12
N GLU A 459 -22.12 -34.55 -16.68
CA GLU A 459 -21.33 -34.57 -17.93
C GLU A 459 -19.95 -35.25 -17.78
N PHE A 460 -19.45 -35.37 -16.54
CA PHE A 460 -18.17 -36.00 -16.19
C PHE A 460 -18.31 -37.00 -15.05
N ASP A 461 -17.45 -38.03 -15.05
CA ASP A 461 -17.38 -39.01 -13.96
C ASP A 461 -16.94 -38.36 -12.64
N PRO A 462 -17.58 -38.72 -11.51
CA PRO A 462 -17.26 -38.15 -10.21
C PRO A 462 -15.86 -38.55 -9.75
N ARG A 463 -15.13 -37.58 -9.20
CA ARG A 463 -13.75 -37.77 -8.71
C ARG A 463 -13.73 -37.77 -7.19
N TRP A 464 -12.95 -38.69 -6.64
CA TRP A 464 -12.82 -38.87 -5.20
C TRP A 464 -11.47 -38.41 -4.69
N PHE A 465 -11.47 -37.80 -3.50
CA PHE A 465 -10.29 -37.22 -2.91
C PHE A 465 -10.24 -37.51 -1.40
N MET A 466 -9.03 -37.73 -0.90
CA MET A 466 -8.67 -37.79 0.50
C MET A 466 -8.36 -36.38 0.98
N HIS A 467 -9.12 -35.87 1.95
CA HIS A 467 -8.96 -34.51 2.45
C HIS A 467 -8.39 -34.49 3.87
N GLY A 468 -8.66 -35.49 4.70
CA GLY A 468 -8.05 -35.54 6.02
C GLY A 468 -8.08 -36.89 6.70
N VAL A 469 -7.35 -36.99 7.81
CA VAL A 469 -7.22 -38.20 8.63
C VAL A 469 -7.52 -37.84 10.08
N PHE A 470 -8.34 -38.67 10.75
CA PHE A 470 -8.76 -38.45 12.13
C PHE A 470 -7.79 -39.06 13.15
N ALA A 471 -7.24 -40.24 12.86
CA ALA A 471 -6.30 -40.97 13.70
C ALA A 471 -5.52 -41.99 12.86
#